data_AF-A0A7S1A7S1-F1
#
_entry.id   AF-A0A7S1A7S1-F1
#
_cell.length_a   1.000
_cell.length_b   1.000
_cell.length_c   1.000
_cell.angle_alpha   90.00
_cell.angle_beta   90.00
_cell.angle_gamma   90.00
#
_symmetry.space_group_name_H-M   'P 1'
#
loop_
_entity.id
_entity.type
_entity.pdbx_description
1 polymer ?
#
loop_
_entity_poly.entity_id
_entity_poly.type
_entity_poly.pdbx_seq_one_letter_code
_entity_poly.pdbx_strand_id
1 'polypeptide(L)'
;WMDVLLLRDEHDAQVYATALHWSLTQFTPAATDVQARNGVERTYSICVILLALLTFSSFVSSITTTMQHLHALQAARESHEIQLRSFFAENNISAELGTRVTMFLQKHHKTHGNRTHESDLKFLEMLPANMKRQLREELHLPVLT
;
A
#
# COMPACT_ATOMS: atom_id res chain seq x y z
N TRP A 1 9.74 -39.34 -1.17
CA TRP A 1 9.67 -39.07 0.30
C TRP A 1 8.49 -39.79 0.98
N MET A 2 7.31 -39.90 0.36
CA MET A 2 6.13 -40.61 0.92
C MET A 2 6.41 -42.06 1.31
N ASP A 3 7.13 -42.82 0.48
CA ASP A 3 7.45 -44.23 0.76
C ASP A 3 8.39 -44.41 1.97
N VAL A 4 9.21 -43.40 2.28
CA VAL A 4 10.20 -43.47 3.37
C VAL A 4 9.58 -43.07 4.70
N LEU A 5 8.64 -42.13 4.70
CA LEU A 5 7.90 -41.74 5.90
C LEU A 5 6.76 -42.74 6.23
N LEU A 6 6.62 -43.82 5.46
CA LEU A 6 5.54 -44.82 5.59
C LEU A 6 4.13 -44.21 5.52
N LEU A 7 4.01 -43.02 4.93
CA LEU A 7 2.76 -42.24 4.88
C LEU A 7 1.79 -42.72 3.79
N ARG A 8 2.12 -43.82 3.09
CA ARG A 8 1.33 -44.30 1.95
C ARG A 8 0.00 -44.94 2.37
N ASP A 9 -0.06 -45.44 3.60
CA ASP A 9 -1.25 -46.08 4.21
C ASP A 9 -1.82 -45.25 5.39
N GLU A 10 -1.30 -44.06 5.63
CA GLU A 10 -1.73 -43.13 6.70
C GLU A 10 -2.97 -42.31 6.29
N HIS A 11 -3.65 -41.73 7.28
CA HIS A 11 -4.84 -40.91 7.06
C HIS A 11 -4.52 -39.75 6.10
N ASP A 12 -5.33 -39.55 5.05
CA ASP A 12 -5.10 -38.54 3.99
C ASP A 12 -4.74 -37.15 4.56
N ALA A 13 -5.39 -36.77 5.66
CA ALA A 13 -5.15 -35.50 6.35
C ALA A 13 -3.69 -35.30 6.81
N GLN A 14 -3.01 -36.36 7.24
CA GLN A 14 -1.61 -36.27 7.67
C GLN A 14 -0.69 -36.03 6.47
N VAL A 15 -0.92 -36.73 5.35
CA VAL A 15 -0.15 -36.54 4.11
C VAL A 15 -0.28 -35.09 3.62
N TYR A 16 -1.50 -34.55 3.63
CA TYR A 16 -1.75 -33.15 3.29
C TYR A 16 -1.06 -32.18 4.25
N ALA A 17 -1.14 -32.42 5.56
CA ALA A 17 -0.49 -31.57 6.56
C ALA A 17 1.04 -31.56 6.41
N THR A 18 1.65 -32.72 6.16
CA THR A 18 3.10 -32.83 5.92
C THR A 18 3.51 -32.16 4.62
N ALA A 19 2.75 -32.33 3.54
CA ALA A 19 3.01 -31.67 2.26
C ALA A 19 2.88 -30.14 2.37
N LEU A 20 1.84 -29.66 3.07
CA LEU A 20 1.62 -28.25 3.33
C LEU A 20 2.76 -27.67 4.17
N HIS A 21 3.12 -28.34 5.27
CA HIS A 21 4.24 -27.93 6.12
C HIS A 21 5.54 -27.82 5.30
N TRP A 22 5.86 -28.83 4.49
CA TRP A 22 7.04 -28.78 3.61
C TRP A 22 6.99 -27.61 2.62
N SER A 23 5.83 -27.31 2.03
CA SER A 23 5.71 -26.18 1.11
C SER A 23 5.91 -24.83 1.81
N LEU A 24 5.43 -24.70 3.05
CA LEU A 24 5.53 -23.47 3.83
C LEU A 24 6.97 -23.21 4.27
N THR A 25 7.73 -24.25 4.60
CA THR A 25 9.15 -24.12 4.95
C THR A 25 10.06 -23.73 3.78
N GLN A 26 9.56 -23.73 2.54
CA GLN A 26 10.30 -23.19 1.40
C GLN A 26 10.32 -21.65 1.39
N PHE A 27 9.35 -20.99 2.04
CA PHE A 27 9.31 -19.53 2.19
C PHE A 27 10.26 -19.04 3.28
N THR A 28 10.35 -19.80 4.38
CA THR A 28 11.22 -19.51 5.52
C THR A 28 12.00 -20.79 5.84
N PRO A 29 13.33 -20.84 5.59
CA PRO A 29 14.12 -22.05 5.81
C PRO A 29 13.90 -22.58 7.23
N ALA A 30 13.14 -23.66 7.34
CA ALA A 30 12.79 -24.30 8.59
C ALA A 30 13.04 -25.81 8.46
N ALA A 31 13.41 -26.43 9.58
CA ALA A 31 13.73 -27.85 9.58
C ALA A 31 12.49 -28.68 9.21
N THR A 32 12.65 -29.56 8.22
CA THR A 32 11.63 -30.54 7.84
C THR A 32 12.27 -31.90 7.62
N ASP A 33 11.55 -32.95 8.00
CA ASP A 33 11.98 -34.33 7.78
C ASP A 33 11.82 -34.77 6.31
N VAL A 34 11.14 -33.96 5.49
CA VAL A 34 10.92 -34.20 4.06
C VAL A 34 12.12 -33.69 3.26
N GLN A 35 12.93 -34.61 2.74
CA GLN A 35 14.10 -34.31 1.92
C GLN A 35 14.03 -35.01 0.56
N ALA A 36 14.52 -34.33 -0.47
CA ALA A 36 14.60 -34.88 -1.81
C ALA A 36 15.67 -35.99 -1.88
N ARG A 37 15.25 -37.19 -2.26
CA ARG A 37 16.10 -38.39 -2.32
C ARG A 37 16.53 -38.75 -3.73
N ASN A 38 15.75 -38.36 -4.74
CA ASN A 38 16.07 -38.62 -6.15
C ASN A 38 16.32 -37.31 -6.93
N GLY A 39 16.90 -37.43 -8.13
CA GLY A 39 17.23 -36.26 -8.96
C GLY A 39 15.99 -35.43 -9.34
N VAL A 40 14.86 -36.08 -9.61
CA VAL A 40 13.60 -35.41 -9.99
C VAL A 40 13.01 -34.62 -8.83
N GLU A 41 12.94 -35.22 -7.64
CA GLU A 41 12.54 -34.56 -6.39
C GLU A 41 13.46 -33.37 -6.10
N ARG A 42 14.77 -33.50 -6.34
CA ARG A 42 15.72 -32.40 -6.14
C ARG A 42 15.47 -31.24 -7.10
N THR A 43 15.29 -31.52 -8.38
CA THR A 43 14.95 -30.48 -9.37
C THR A 43 13.63 -29.80 -9.02
N TYR A 44 12.61 -30.57 -8.63
CA TYR A 44 11.34 -30.02 -8.18
C TYR A 44 11.50 -29.10 -6.96
N SER A 45 12.21 -29.56 -5.91
CA SER A 45 12.47 -28.75 -4.72
C SER A 45 13.21 -27.45 -5.06
N ILE A 46 14.21 -27.49 -5.94
CA ILE A 46 14.93 -26.28 -6.39
C ILE A 46 13.98 -25.30 -7.08
N CYS A 47 13.12 -25.79 -7.99
CA CYS A 47 12.13 -24.94 -8.65
C CYS A 47 11.15 -24.31 -7.65
N VAL A 48 10.66 -25.08 -6.67
CA VAL A 48 9.76 -24.57 -5.62
C VAL A 48 10.46 -23.51 -4.76
N ILE A 49 11.71 -23.72 -4.37
CA ILE A 49 12.50 -22.74 -3.59
C ILE A 49 12.67 -21.43 -4.36
N LEU A 50 12.98 -21.49 -5.66
CA LEU A 50 13.10 -20.29 -6.49
C LEU A 50 11.77 -19.53 -6.60
N LEU A 51 10.65 -20.24 -6.78
CA LEU A 51 9.32 -19.63 -6.81
C LEU A 51 8.92 -19.06 -5.44
N ALA A 52 9.23 -19.75 -4.35
CA ALA A 52 8.99 -19.28 -2.99
C ALA A 52 9.78 -18.00 -2.70
N LEU A 53 11.04 -17.92 -3.15
CA LEU A 53 11.86 -16.71 -3.02
C LEU A 53 11.25 -15.53 -3.79
N LEU A 54 10.88 -15.72 -5.07
CA LEU A 54 10.29 -14.66 -5.90
C LEU A 54 8.97 -14.14 -5.33
N THR A 55 8.09 -15.06 -4.91
CA THR A 55 6.80 -14.71 -4.31
C THR A 55 6.97 -14.02 -2.96
N PHE A 56 7.88 -14.51 -2.11
CA PHE A 56 8.20 -13.88 -0.82
C PHE A 56 8.78 -12.47 -0.99
N SER A 57 9.75 -12.28 -1.91
CA SER A 57 10.32 -10.96 -2.20
C SER A 57 9.24 -9.98 -2.70
N SER A 58 8.35 -10.44 -3.58
CA SER A 58 7.25 -9.61 -4.10
C SER A 58 6.24 -9.25 -3.01
N PHE A 59 5.94 -10.19 -2.11
CA PHE A 59 5.07 -9.97 -0.96
C PHE A 59 5.65 -8.92 0.00
N VAL A 60 6.93 -9.05 0.38
CA VAL A 60 7.63 -8.08 1.23
C VAL A 60 7.66 -6.71 0.57
N SER A 61 8.01 -6.63 -0.72
CA SER A 61 8.03 -5.38 -1.48
C SER A 61 6.67 -4.68 -1.50
N SER A 62 5.57 -5.44 -1.64
CA SER A 62 4.21 -4.89 -1.63
C SER A 62 3.86 -4.28 -0.26
N ILE A 63 4.24 -4.95 0.83
CA ILE A 63 4.08 -4.41 2.19
C ILE A 63 4.89 -3.13 2.36
N THR A 64 6.17 -3.15 1.99
CA THR A 64 7.05 -1.99 2.10
C THR A 64 6.52 -0.81 1.30
N THR A 65 6.07 -1.03 0.07
CA THR A 65 5.50 0.01 -0.80
C THR A 65 4.24 0.61 -0.17
N THR A 66 3.36 -0.24 0.38
CA THR A 66 2.15 0.20 1.07
C THR A 66 2.48 1.04 2.30
N MET A 67 3.46 0.62 3.10
CA MET A 67 3.95 1.40 4.24
C MET A 67 4.53 2.74 3.81
N GLN A 68 5.32 2.77 2.73
CA GLN A 68 5.88 4.00 2.17
C GLN A 68 4.78 4.96 1.70
N HIS A 69 3.73 4.45 1.03
CA HIS A 69 2.56 5.26 0.67
C HIS A 69 1.85 5.84 1.90
N LEU A 70 1.67 5.03 2.95
CA LEU A 70 1.07 5.50 4.20
C LEU A 70 1.91 6.59 4.86
N HIS A 71 3.23 6.40 4.94
CA HIS A 71 4.15 7.41 5.46
C HIS A 71 4.18 8.68 4.61
N ALA A 72 4.12 8.56 3.28
CA ALA A 72 4.05 9.72 2.40
C ALA A 72 2.76 10.52 2.62
N LEU A 73 1.62 9.87 2.82
CA LEU A 73 0.36 10.52 3.16
C LEU A 73 0.42 11.24 4.53
N GLN A 74 1.09 10.65 5.51
CA GLN A 74 1.31 11.28 6.81
C GLN A 74 2.26 12.47 6.72
N ALA A 75 3.41 12.29 6.05
CA ALA A 75 4.40 13.33 5.84
C ALA A 75 3.85 14.52 5.05
N ALA A 76 2.98 14.27 4.07
CA ALA A 76 2.28 15.34 3.33
C ALA A 76 1.37 16.18 4.24
N ARG A 77 0.76 15.58 5.28
CA ARG A 77 -0.02 16.35 6.28
C ARG A 77 0.89 17.13 7.23
N GLU A 78 2.00 16.54 7.66
CA GLU A 78 2.92 17.15 8.62
C GLU A 78 3.75 18.28 7.98
N SER A 79 4.08 18.20 6.69
CA SER A 79 4.94 19.18 6.02
C SER A 79 4.35 20.59 6.01
N HIS A 80 3.04 20.73 5.85
CA HIS A 80 2.35 22.03 5.86
C HIS A 80 2.42 22.70 7.24
N GLU A 81 2.26 21.92 8.31
CA GLU A 81 2.34 22.44 9.68
C GLU A 81 3.76 22.82 10.07
N ILE A 82 4.75 22.02 9.65
CA ILE A 82 6.18 22.30 9.86
C ILE A 82 6.57 23.60 9.14
N GLN A 83 6.20 23.75 7.86
CA GLN A 83 6.49 24.96 7.08
C GLN A 83 5.86 26.21 7.71
N LEU A 84 4.61 26.11 8.16
CA LEU A 84 3.90 27.23 8.79
C LEU A 84 4.56 27.63 10.12
N ARG A 85 5.00 26.66 10.92
CA ARG A 85 5.73 26.90 12.16
C ARG A 85 7.09 27.55 11.90
N SER A 86 7.86 27.08 10.92
CA SER A 86 9.13 27.71 10.54
C SER A 86 8.92 29.14 10.08
N PHE A 87 7.92 29.41 9.24
CA PHE A 87 7.59 30.77 8.78
C PHE A 87 7.24 31.71 9.94
N PHE A 88 6.46 31.25 10.92
CA PHE A 88 6.12 32.04 12.10
C PHE A 88 7.33 32.33 12.98
N ALA A 89 8.22 31.35 13.15
CA ALA A 89 9.45 31.51 13.90
C ALA A 89 10.41 32.50 13.24
N GLU A 90 10.61 32.40 11.92
CA GLU A 90 11.49 33.29 11.15
C GLU A 90 11.00 34.75 11.15
N ASN A 91 9.69 34.97 11.15
CA ASN A 91 9.09 36.31 11.10
C ASN A 91 8.71 36.87 12.49
N ASN A 92 9.10 36.21 13.58
CA ASN A 92 8.77 36.60 14.96
C ASN A 92 7.26 36.86 15.18
N ILE A 93 6.40 36.03 14.57
CA ILE A 93 4.95 36.15 14.75
C ILE A 93 4.58 35.76 16.18
N SER A 94 3.69 36.53 16.82
CA SER A 94 3.23 36.21 18.17
C SER A 94 2.54 34.84 18.22
N ALA A 95 2.77 34.08 19.29
CA ALA A 95 2.21 32.73 19.45
C ALA A 95 0.67 32.74 19.39
N GLU A 96 0.04 33.82 19.88
CA GLU A 96 -1.41 34.00 19.82
C GLU A 96 -1.90 34.13 18.36
N LEU A 97 -1.25 34.97 17.55
CA LEU A 97 -1.63 35.16 16.15
C LEU A 97 -1.34 33.89 15.33
N GLY A 98 -0.18 33.27 15.52
CA GLY A 98 0.20 32.02 14.84
C GLY A 98 -0.80 30.89 15.10
N THR A 99 -1.26 30.75 16.36
CA THR A 99 -2.29 29.76 16.73
C THR A 99 -3.63 30.04 16.03
N ARG A 100 -4.08 31.30 16.04
CA ARG A 100 -5.33 31.70 15.36
C ARG A 100 -5.28 31.45 13.85
N VAL A 101 -4.16 31.76 13.21
CA VAL A 101 -3.94 31.52 11.77
C VAL A 101 -3.93 30.02 11.47
N THR A 102 -3.24 29.22 12.28
CA THR A 102 -3.19 27.76 12.11
C THR A 102 -4.57 27.12 12.25
N MET A 103 -5.34 27.51 13.28
CA MET A 103 -6.71 27.02 13.48
C MET A 103 -7.65 27.42 12.34
N PHE A 104 -7.52 28.66 11.84
CA PHE A 104 -8.30 29.13 10.69
C PHE A 104 -7.99 28.32 9.44
N LEU A 105 -6.70 28.11 9.14
CA LEU A 105 -6.26 27.32 7.99
C LEU A 105 -6.69 25.86 8.11
N GLN A 106 -6.53 25.21 9.26
CA GLN A 106 -6.99 23.83 9.48
C GLN A 106 -8.51 23.68 9.31
N LYS A 107 -9.30 24.64 9.84
CA LYS A 107 -10.76 24.65 9.69
C LYS A 107 -11.16 24.84 8.22
N HIS A 108 -10.54 25.79 7.53
CA HIS A 108 -10.85 26.06 6.13
C HIS A 108 -10.38 24.92 5.21
N HIS A 109 -9.24 24.29 5.50
CA HIS A 109 -8.72 23.15 4.76
C HIS A 109 -9.59 21.89 4.96
N LYS A 110 -10.17 21.67 6.15
CA LYS A 110 -11.15 20.58 6.34
C LYS A 110 -12.48 20.82 5.61
N THR A 111 -12.91 22.08 5.51
CA THR A 111 -14.18 22.44 4.85
C THR A 111 -14.06 22.55 3.32
N HIS A 112 -12.91 22.99 2.80
CA HIS A 112 -12.67 23.23 1.37
C HIS A 112 -11.63 22.29 0.73
N GLY A 113 -10.84 21.53 1.50
CA GLY A 113 -9.69 20.75 1.01
C GLY A 113 -10.02 19.54 0.14
N ASN A 114 -11.30 19.28 -0.14
CA ASN A 114 -11.75 18.29 -1.12
C ASN A 114 -12.33 18.92 -2.40
N ARG A 115 -12.42 20.25 -2.49
CA ARG A 115 -12.88 20.93 -3.71
C ARG A 115 -11.66 21.29 -4.54
N THR A 116 -11.24 20.37 -5.39
CA THR A 116 -10.21 20.64 -6.39
C THR A 116 -10.74 21.73 -7.33
N HIS A 117 -10.02 22.85 -7.45
CA HIS A 117 -10.44 23.93 -8.32
C HIS A 117 -10.26 23.50 -9.79
N GLU A 118 -11.19 23.85 -10.67
CA GLU A 118 -11.14 23.45 -12.08
C GLU A 118 -9.83 23.91 -12.75
N SER A 119 -9.26 25.04 -12.29
CA SER A 119 -7.96 25.56 -12.76
C SER A 119 -6.75 24.71 -12.39
N ASP A 120 -6.85 23.89 -11.34
CA ASP A 120 -5.75 23.06 -10.87
C ASP A 120 -5.65 21.76 -11.69
N LEU A 121 -6.71 21.43 -12.43
CA LEU A 121 -6.83 20.23 -13.25
C LEU A 121 -6.52 20.56 -14.71
N LYS A 122 -5.24 20.77 -15.02
CA LYS A 122 -4.76 21.09 -16.38
C LYS A 122 -5.23 20.11 -17.46
N PHE A 123 -5.48 18.84 -17.12
CA PHE A 123 -6.02 17.86 -18.06
C PHE A 123 -7.48 18.14 -18.47
N LEU A 124 -8.24 18.88 -17.66
CA LEU A 124 -9.57 19.34 -18.06
C LEU A 124 -9.50 20.29 -19.24
N GLU A 125 -8.38 20.98 -19.48
CA GLU A 125 -8.20 21.81 -20.68
C GLU A 125 -8.21 20.98 -21.98
N MET A 126 -7.89 19.69 -21.90
CA MET A 126 -7.89 18.77 -23.04
C MET A 126 -9.30 18.26 -23.40
N LEU A 127 -10.30 18.45 -22.52
CA LEU A 127 -11.67 18.06 -22.84
C LEU A 127 -12.26 18.92 -23.97
N PRO A 128 -13.00 18.30 -24.91
CA PRO A 128 -13.82 18.99 -25.89
C PRO A 128 -14.80 19.98 -25.23
N ALA A 129 -15.08 21.09 -25.90
CA ALA A 129 -15.90 22.18 -25.35
C ALA A 129 -17.31 21.73 -24.91
N ASN A 130 -17.90 20.74 -25.59
CA ASN A 130 -19.21 20.17 -25.23
C ASN A 130 -19.16 19.41 -23.89
N MET A 131 -18.10 18.65 -23.61
CA MET A 131 -17.97 17.90 -22.35
C MET A 131 -17.63 18.82 -21.18
N LYS A 132 -16.82 19.87 -21.40
CA LYS A 132 -16.59 20.92 -20.39
C LYS A 132 -17.88 21.63 -20.00
N ARG A 133 -18.73 21.95 -20.98
CA ARG A 133 -20.01 22.63 -20.75
C ARG A 133 -20.95 21.74 -19.91
N GLN A 134 -21.10 20.47 -20.28
CA GLN A 134 -21.90 19.51 -19.51
C GLN A 134 -21.38 19.32 -18.09
N LEU A 135 -20.07 19.19 -17.91
CA LEU A 135 -19.46 19.07 -16.58
C LEU A 135 -19.76 20.29 -15.71
N ARG A 136 -19.65 21.50 -16.25
CA ARG A 136 -19.97 22.74 -15.52
C ARG A 136 -21.46 22.88 -15.22
N GLU A 137 -22.33 22.44 -16.13
CA GLU A 137 -23.78 22.39 -15.90
C GLU A 137 -24.07 21.47 -14.70
N GLU A 138 -23.54 20.24 -14.68
CA GLU A 138 -23.73 19.30 -13.57
C GLU A 138 -23.13 19.76 -12.24
N LEU A 139 -21.98 20.43 -12.26
CA LEU A 139 -21.29 20.89 -11.04
C LEU A 139 -22.02 22.03 -10.31
N HIS A 140 -22.85 22.81 -11.02
CA HIS A 140 -23.59 23.96 -10.46
C HIS A 140 -25.08 23.69 -10.21
N LEU A 141 -25.65 22.58 -10.72
CA LEU A 141 -27.03 22.18 -10.46
C LEU A 141 -27.40 22.05 -8.96
N PRO A 142 -26.58 21.45 -8.07
CA PRO A 142 -26.96 21.29 -6.66
C PRO A 142 -26.94 22.60 -5.84
N VAL A 143 -26.57 23.73 -6.45
CA VAL A 143 -26.58 25.07 -5.80
C VAL A 143 -27.88 25.83 -6.12
N LEU A 144 -28.69 25.35 -7.08
CA LEU A 144 -29.88 26.06 -7.61
C LEU A 144 -31.23 25.45 -7.18
N THR A 145 -31.24 24.45 -6.30
CA THR A 145 -32.45 23.84 -5.68
C THR A 145 -32.32 23.86 -4.17
#